data_AF-A0A920Q7U5-F1
#
_entry.id   AF-A0A920Q7U5-F1
#
_cell.length_a   1.000
_cell.length_b   1.000
_cell.length_c   1.000
_cell.angle_alpha   90.00
_cell.angle_beta   90.00
_cell.angle_gamma   90.00
#
_symmetry.space_group_name_H-M   'P 1'
#
loop_
_entity.id
_entity.type
_entity.pdbx_description
1 polymer ?
#
loop_
_entity_poly.entity_id
_entity_poly.type
_entity_poly.pdbx_seq_one_letter_code
_entity_poly.pdbx_strand_id
1 'polypeptide(L)'
;MLMEEGLSKKDEADADQKALEMLISTGYDPQSYINYLSSLKPHLEKGQAKVLSKTHPTIDTRIKLLREFISTHQLDSIQGKKNEKRFKQFIVSL
;
A
#
# COMPACT_ATOMS: atom_id res chain seq x y z
N MET A 1 -6.38 -20.73 6.07
CA MET A 1 -5.29 -19.81 6.54
C MET A 1 -5.55 -18.39 6.03
N LEU A 2 -4.95 -17.34 6.62
CA LEU A 2 -5.08 -15.92 6.16
C LEU A 2 -4.88 -15.74 4.64
N MET A 3 -3.99 -16.53 4.05
CA MET A 3 -3.68 -16.54 2.60
C MET A 3 -4.76 -17.23 1.73
N GLU A 4 -5.65 -18.04 2.32
CA GLU A 4 -6.67 -18.83 1.63
C GLU A 4 -8.07 -18.26 1.80
N GLU A 5 -8.37 -17.67 2.96
CA GLU A 5 -9.70 -17.13 3.30
C GLU A 5 -9.76 -15.61 3.16
N GLY A 6 -8.60 -14.93 3.15
CA GLY A 6 -8.53 -13.47 3.18
C GLY A 6 -9.03 -12.87 4.51
N LEU A 7 -9.00 -11.55 4.58
CA LEU A 7 -9.66 -10.81 5.65
C LEU A 7 -10.96 -10.18 5.13
N SER A 8 -11.82 -9.73 6.03
CA SER A 8 -13.00 -8.98 5.60
C SER A 8 -12.57 -7.70 4.87
N LYS A 9 -13.39 -7.20 3.96
CA LYS A 9 -13.11 -5.94 3.24
C LYS A 9 -12.86 -4.76 4.20
N LYS A 10 -13.48 -4.79 5.38
CA LYS A 10 -13.30 -3.80 6.44
C LYS A 10 -11.91 -3.92 7.08
N ASP A 11 -11.50 -5.14 7.43
CA ASP A 11 -10.19 -5.38 8.06
C ASP A 11 -9.04 -5.05 7.11
N GLU A 12 -9.21 -5.26 5.80
CA GLU A 12 -8.23 -4.88 4.77
C GLU A 12 -8.10 -3.36 4.63
N ALA A 13 -9.23 -2.65 4.66
CA ALA A 13 -9.22 -1.18 4.65
C ALA A 13 -8.60 -0.62 5.93
N ASP A 14 -8.90 -1.22 7.09
CA ASP A 14 -8.30 -0.86 8.37
C ASP A 14 -6.78 -1.11 8.36
N ALA A 15 -6.32 -2.21 7.75
CA ALA A 15 -4.90 -2.52 7.60
C ALA A 15 -4.18 -1.51 6.69
N ASP A 16 -4.78 -1.15 5.56
CA ASP A 16 -4.28 -0.12 4.64
C ASP A 16 -4.14 1.23 5.33
N GLN A 17 -5.18 1.65 6.04
CA GLN A 17 -5.17 2.88 6.82
C GLN A 17 -4.06 2.83 7.88
N LYS A 18 -3.92 1.71 8.59
CA LYS A 18 -2.90 1.57 9.63
C LYS A 18 -1.48 1.64 9.06
N ALA A 19 -1.26 1.03 7.91
CA ALA A 19 0.02 1.11 7.20
C ALA A 19 0.37 2.55 6.82
N LEU A 20 -0.60 3.31 6.34
CA LEU A 20 -0.43 4.72 6.00
C LEU A 20 -0.10 5.58 7.23
N GLU A 21 -0.81 5.37 8.35
CA GLU A 21 -0.52 6.03 9.63
C GLU A 21 0.92 5.76 10.10
N MET A 22 1.36 4.50 9.99
CA MET A 22 2.72 4.11 10.37
C MET A 22 3.78 4.80 9.49
N LEU A 23 3.57 4.87 8.17
CA LEU A 23 4.46 5.58 7.26
C LEU A 23 4.57 7.06 7.63
N ILE A 24 3.43 7.73 7.85
CA ILE A 24 3.39 9.14 8.23
C ILE A 24 4.11 9.37 9.56
N SER A 25 3.78 8.58 10.58
CA SER A 25 4.36 8.73 11.93
C SER A 25 5.87 8.52 11.96
N THR A 26 6.41 7.75 11.01
CA THR A 26 7.86 7.51 10.84
C THR A 26 8.51 8.49 9.86
N GLY A 27 7.76 9.47 9.35
CA GLY A 27 8.26 10.56 8.51
C GLY A 27 8.43 10.20 7.03
N TYR A 28 7.80 9.13 6.56
CA TYR A 28 7.80 8.73 5.16
C TYR A 28 6.66 9.37 4.38
N ASP A 29 6.87 9.50 3.07
CA ASP A 29 5.90 10.09 2.15
C ASP A 29 4.64 9.20 2.02
N PRO A 30 3.44 9.69 2.36
CA PRO A 30 2.20 8.93 2.22
C PRO A 30 1.94 8.44 0.79
N GLN A 31 2.33 9.25 -0.21
CA GLN A 31 2.16 8.92 -1.63
C GLN A 31 2.98 7.68 -2.03
N SER A 32 4.07 7.38 -1.32
CA SER A 32 4.86 6.17 -1.57
C SER A 32 4.04 4.89 -1.41
N TYR A 33 3.05 4.85 -0.51
CA TYR A 33 2.21 3.66 -0.34
C TYR A 33 1.27 3.45 -1.52
N ILE A 34 0.62 4.52 -1.99
CA ILE A 34 -0.23 4.50 -3.19
C ILE A 34 0.56 4.07 -4.41
N ASN A 35 1.79 4.58 -4.56
CA ASN A 35 2.68 4.22 -5.66
C ASN A 35 3.07 2.73 -5.60
N TYR A 36 3.35 2.21 -4.41
CA TYR A 36 3.65 0.79 -4.20
C TYR A 36 2.46 -0.09 -4.60
N LEU A 37 1.26 0.19 -4.08
CA LEU A 37 0.04 -0.56 -4.45
C LEU A 37 -0.19 -0.52 -5.98
N SER A 38 -0.02 0.66 -6.59
CA SER A 38 -0.15 0.82 -8.05
C SER A 38 0.86 -0.02 -8.82
N SER A 39 2.11 -0.11 -8.34
CA SER A 39 3.14 -0.94 -8.96
C SER A 39 2.87 -2.44 -8.86
N LEU A 40 2.09 -2.90 -7.87
CA LEU A 40 1.74 -4.31 -7.71
C LEU A 40 0.66 -4.77 -8.72
N LYS A 41 -0.19 -3.86 -9.19
CA LYS A 41 -1.32 -4.16 -10.09
C LYS A 41 -0.94 -5.09 -11.26
N PRO A 42 0.08 -4.81 -12.09
CA PRO A 42 0.44 -5.69 -13.22
C PRO A 42 0.97 -7.07 -12.81
N HIS A 43 1.39 -7.25 -11.56
CA HIS A 43 1.93 -8.52 -11.04
C HIS A 43 0.84 -9.41 -10.44
N LEU A 44 -0.21 -8.82 -9.87
CA LEU A 44 -1.34 -9.56 -9.27
C LEU A 44 -2.24 -10.22 -10.33
N GLU A 45 -2.19 -9.74 -11.57
CA GLU A 45 -2.91 -10.34 -12.70
C GLU A 45 -2.20 -11.58 -13.28
N LYS A 46 -0.99 -11.91 -12.81
CA LYS A 46 -0.13 -12.96 -13.37
C LYS A 46 0.25 -14.02 -12.32
N GLY A 47 0.32 -15.28 -12.76
CA GLY A 47 0.86 -16.38 -11.96
C GLY A 47 0.08 -16.70 -10.68
N GLN A 48 0.80 -17.18 -9.66
CA GLN A 48 0.21 -17.60 -8.38
C GLN A 48 -0.38 -16.43 -7.56
N ALA A 49 0.04 -15.20 -7.85
CA ALA A 49 -0.46 -14.00 -7.17
C ALA A 49 -1.95 -13.71 -7.45
N LYS A 50 -2.53 -14.33 -8.50
CA LYS A 50 -3.96 -14.24 -8.81
C LYS A 50 -4.86 -14.77 -7.68
N VAL A 51 -4.34 -15.63 -6.82
CA VAL A 51 -5.07 -16.12 -5.63
C VAL A 51 -5.33 -14.98 -4.65
N LEU A 52 -4.42 -14.02 -4.53
CA LEU A 52 -4.59 -12.84 -3.66
C LEU A 52 -5.73 -11.95 -4.12
N SER A 53 -6.03 -11.92 -5.43
CA SER A 53 -7.18 -11.20 -5.97
C SER A 53 -8.54 -11.83 -5.60
N LYS A 54 -8.55 -13.06 -5.06
CA LYS A 54 -9.77 -13.71 -4.56
C LYS A 54 -10.03 -13.42 -3.08
N THR A 55 -8.95 -13.15 -2.33
CA THR A 55 -8.98 -13.03 -0.86
C THR A 55 -8.91 -11.58 -0.38
N HIS A 56 -8.41 -10.66 -1.20
CA HIS A 56 -8.31 -9.23 -0.88
C HIS A 56 -9.16 -8.37 -1.83
N PRO A 57 -9.64 -7.19 -1.41
CA PRO A 57 -10.18 -6.18 -2.32
C PRO A 57 -9.18 -5.85 -3.43
N THR A 58 -9.69 -5.48 -4.61
CA THR A 58 -8.83 -5.09 -5.72
C THR A 58 -7.94 -3.90 -5.34
N ILE A 59 -6.76 -3.82 -5.93
CA ILE A 59 -5.84 -2.68 -5.73
C ILE A 59 -6.52 -1.34 -6.02
N ASP A 60 -7.35 -1.26 -7.06
CA ASP A 60 -8.10 -0.04 -7.38
C ASP A 60 -9.06 0.36 -6.25
N THR A 61 -9.71 -0.62 -5.61
CA THR A 61 -10.58 -0.38 -4.44
C THR A 61 -9.77 0.15 -3.26
N ARG A 62 -8.64 -0.48 -2.96
CA ARG A 62 -7.74 -0.08 -1.86
C ARG A 62 -7.21 1.34 -2.06
N ILE A 63 -6.72 1.65 -3.26
CA ILE A 63 -6.25 2.99 -3.63
C ILE A 63 -7.36 4.03 -3.51
N LYS A 64 -8.59 3.70 -3.94
CA LYS A 64 -9.73 4.62 -3.81
C LYS A 64 -9.99 4.97 -2.35
N LEU A 65 -10.11 3.96 -1.48
CA LEU A 65 -10.36 4.17 -0.04
C LEU A 65 -9.24 4.97 0.63
N LEU A 66 -7.98 4.67 0.30
CA LEU A 66 -6.84 5.42 0.83
C LEU A 66 -6.83 6.88 0.37
N ARG A 67 -7.16 7.16 -0.90
CA ARG A 67 -7.26 8.54 -1.41
C ARG A 67 -8.38 9.32 -0.73
N GLU A 68 -9.53 8.68 -0.49
CA GLU A 68 -10.63 9.28 0.27
C GLU A 68 -10.18 9.60 1.71
N PHE A 69 -9.46 8.67 2.35
CA PHE A 69 -8.91 8.87 3.69
C PHE A 69 -7.90 10.04 3.74
N ILE A 70 -6.93 10.06 2.82
CA ILE A 70 -5.92 11.11 2.71
C ILE A 70 -6.58 12.48 2.54
N SER A 71 -7.54 12.60 1.62
CA SER A 71 -8.23 13.86 1.35
C SER A 71 -9.09 14.32 2.53
N THR A 72 -9.83 13.40 3.15
CA THR A 72 -10.69 13.69 4.32
C THR A 72 -9.88 14.23 5.50
N HIS A 73 -8.67 13.71 5.70
CA HIS A 73 -7.79 14.09 6.80
C HIS A 73 -6.72 15.10 6.40
N GLN A 74 -6.80 15.66 5.18
CA GLN A 74 -5.87 16.66 4.65
C GLN A 74 -4.39 16.22 4.72
N LEU A 75 -4.13 14.93 4.51
CA LEU A 75 -2.79 14.35 4.60
C LEU A 75 -1.98 14.60 3.32
N ASP A 76 -2.61 15.12 2.26
CA ASP A 76 -1.97 15.46 0.98
C ASP A 76 -0.83 16.49 1.12
N SER A 77 -0.86 17.32 2.18
CA SER A 77 0.19 18.32 2.43
C SER A 77 1.46 17.73 3.06
N ILE A 78 1.42 16.46 3.51
CA ILE A 78 2.55 15.82 4.17
C ILE A 78 3.59 15.42 3.13
N GLN A 79 4.72 16.10 3.13
CA GLN A 79 5.89 15.76 2.31
C GLN A 79 6.90 14.99 3.15
N GLY A 80 6.85 13.66 3.04
CA GLY A 80 7.75 12.77 3.78
C GLY A 80 8.99 12.36 3.00
N LYS A 81 9.85 11.57 3.66
CA LYS A 81 11.08 11.04 3.07
C LYS A 81 10.76 9.84 2.16
N LYS A 82 11.40 9.77 1.01
CA LYS A 82 11.37 8.56 0.14
C LYS A 82 12.59 7.66 0.33
N ASN A 83 13.72 8.21 0.78
CA ASN A 83 14.99 7.50 1.02
C ASN A 83 15.51 6.68 -0.20
N GLU A 84 15.16 7.06 -1.43
CA GLU A 84 15.50 6.30 -2.65
C GLU A 84 17.00 6.04 -2.82
N LYS A 85 17.84 7.06 -2.56
CA LYS A 85 19.30 6.92 -2.68
C LYS A 85 19.84 5.85 -1.75
N ARG A 86 19.41 5.86 -0.48
CA ARG A 86 19.81 4.86 0.53
C ARG A 86 19.34 3.46 0.13
N PHE A 87 18.09 3.34 -0.33
CA PHE A 87 17.53 2.07 -0.78
C PHE A 87 18.31 1.48 -1.97
N LYS A 88 18.59 2.30 -3.00
CA LYS A 88 19.36 1.87 -4.18
C LYS A 88 20.77 1.41 -3.82
N GLN A 89 21.45 2.11 -2.90
CA GLN A 89 22.76 1.70 -2.41
C GLN A 89 22.73 0.31 -1.76
N PHE A 90 21.68 0.02 -0.97
CA PHE A 90 21.53 -1.27 -0.30
C PHE A 90 21.18 -2.41 -1.26
N ILE A 91 20.25 -2.19 -2.19
CA ILE A 91 19.84 -3.22 -3.17
C ILE A 91 20.99 -3.57 -4.12
N VAL A 92 21.82 -2.61 -4.53
CA VAL A 92 23.00 -2.88 -5.37
C VAL A 92 24.07 -3.69 -4.62
N SER A 93 24.05 -3.66 -3.28
CA SER A 93 24.98 -4.43 -2.44
C SER A 93 24.50 -5.84 -2.06
N LEU A 94 23.28 -6.22 -2.47
CA LEU A 94 22.72 -7.57 -2.32
C LEU A 94 22.99 -8.42 -3.57
#